data_AF-A0A3D1TXW4-F1
#
_entry.id   AF-A0A3D1TXW4-F1
#
_cell.length_a   1.000
_cell.length_b   1.000
_cell.length_c   1.000
_cell.angle_alpha   90.00
_cell.angle_beta   90.00
_cell.angle_gamma   90.00
#
_symmetry.space_group_name_H-M   'P 1'
#
loop_
_entity.id
_entity.type
_entity.pdbx_description
1 polymer ?
#
loop_
_entity_poly.entity_id
_entity_poly.type
_entity_poly.pdbx_seq_one_letter_code
_entity_poly.pdbx_strand_id
1 'polypeptide(L)'
;MGEAQPPGNPSALVRFAEALRLVEPKPAWTNIRLISGSSSQSLPGGRFYTLSGSWSTNARGELEGNPDSNAQIGVAPGGSYTIQADLLRGDGTQGIVLGLNNSNHGTLLAVRMDAPDMTWFDYSNGIQLTSFQGTLLHVGPVPMLQRDLRLLLGNYIAALLLIALAIPLYLVLKVLLAAAGGGNSDELNRVEHLLHPRLLDG
;
A
#
# COMPACT_ATOMS: atom_id res chain seq x y z
N MET A 1 -10.73 -6.12 -34.44
CA MET A 1 -10.80 -6.65 -33.07
C MET A 1 -9.61 -7.57 -32.88
N GLY A 2 -8.73 -7.25 -31.93
CA GLY A 2 -7.51 -8.02 -31.70
C GLY A 2 -6.80 -7.49 -30.48
N GLU A 3 -7.33 -7.75 -29.29
CA GLU A 3 -6.53 -7.63 -28.08
C GLU A 3 -5.52 -8.78 -28.07
N ALA A 4 -4.24 -8.43 -27.86
CA ALA A 4 -3.18 -9.40 -27.72
C ALA A 4 -3.48 -10.29 -26.52
N GLN A 5 -3.72 -11.57 -26.79
CA GLN A 5 -3.91 -12.59 -25.77
C GLN A 5 -2.59 -12.67 -24.96
N PRO A 6 -2.63 -12.54 -23.63
CA PRO A 6 -1.42 -12.57 -22.83
C PRO A 6 -0.73 -13.93 -23.04
N PRO A 7 0.60 -13.96 -23.24
CA PRO A 7 1.31 -15.19 -23.55
C PRO A 7 1.07 -16.23 -22.46
N GLY A 8 0.70 -17.45 -22.86
CA GLY A 8 0.31 -18.56 -21.97
C GLY A 8 1.42 -19.07 -21.04
N ASN A 9 2.59 -18.45 -21.04
CA ASN A 9 3.66 -18.68 -20.07
C ASN A 9 4.44 -17.38 -19.82
N PRO A 10 4.12 -16.61 -18.77
CA PRO A 10 4.90 -15.43 -18.42
C PRO A 10 6.33 -15.84 -18.04
N SER A 11 7.33 -15.13 -18.58
CA SER A 11 8.74 -15.36 -18.30
C SER A 11 9.04 -15.17 -16.81
N ALA A 12 10.14 -15.75 -16.31
CA ALA A 12 10.54 -15.57 -14.90
C ALA A 12 10.68 -14.10 -14.51
N LEU A 13 11.09 -13.24 -15.46
CA LEU A 13 11.14 -11.79 -15.31
C LEU A 13 9.75 -11.15 -15.22
N VAL A 14 8.77 -11.61 -16.00
CA VAL A 14 7.37 -11.15 -15.90
C VAL A 14 6.73 -11.61 -14.59
N ARG A 15 6.96 -12.87 -14.17
CA ARG A 15 6.49 -13.37 -12.87
C ARG A 15 7.15 -12.66 -11.70
N PHE A 16 8.43 -12.32 -11.81
CA PHE A 16 9.15 -11.53 -10.82
C PHE A 16 8.68 -10.07 -10.83
N ALA A 17 8.41 -9.48 -11.98
CA ALA A 17 7.82 -8.14 -12.08
C ALA A 17 6.36 -8.10 -11.56
N GLU A 18 5.57 -9.16 -11.78
CA GLU A 18 4.24 -9.33 -11.18
C GLU A 18 4.34 -9.56 -9.68
N ALA A 19 5.30 -10.36 -9.21
CA ALA A 19 5.58 -10.54 -7.79
C ALA A 19 6.07 -9.22 -7.16
N LEU A 20 6.90 -8.44 -7.84
CA LEU A 20 7.36 -7.13 -7.38
C LEU A 20 6.22 -6.10 -7.38
N ARG A 21 5.34 -6.14 -8.39
CA ARG A 21 4.11 -5.32 -8.45
C ARG A 21 3.10 -5.72 -7.36
N LEU A 22 3.16 -6.97 -6.89
CA LEU A 22 2.45 -7.44 -5.68
C LEU A 22 3.17 -7.02 -4.38
N VAL A 23 4.48 -6.73 -4.44
CA VAL A 23 5.35 -6.30 -3.32
C VAL A 23 5.40 -4.78 -3.14
N GLU A 24 4.99 -3.99 -4.13
CA GLU A 24 4.70 -2.57 -3.96
C GLU A 24 3.19 -2.36 -3.85
N PRO A 25 2.60 -2.63 -2.67
CA PRO A 25 1.17 -2.64 -2.54
C PRO A 25 0.65 -1.20 -2.57
N LYS A 26 -0.19 -0.92 -3.56
CA LYS A 26 -0.86 0.35 -3.75
C LYS A 26 -1.80 0.66 -2.58
N PRO A 27 -2.15 1.93 -2.38
CA PRO A 27 -3.25 2.27 -1.50
C PRO A 27 -4.52 1.57 -1.93
N ALA A 28 -5.22 0.98 -0.97
CA ALA A 28 -6.41 0.21 -1.23
C ALA A 28 -7.42 0.34 -0.09
N TRP A 29 -8.69 0.19 -0.43
CA TRP A 29 -9.80 0.23 0.51
C TRP A 29 -10.44 -1.15 0.64
N THR A 30 -10.78 -1.54 1.87
CA THR A 30 -11.50 -2.79 2.14
C THR A 30 -12.64 -2.56 3.12
N ASN A 31 -13.53 -3.55 3.24
CA ASN A 31 -14.64 -3.54 4.20
C ASN A 31 -15.51 -2.27 4.14
N ILE A 32 -15.64 -1.68 2.95
CA ILE A 32 -16.44 -0.47 2.76
C ILE A 32 -17.91 -0.83 3.02
N ARG A 33 -18.48 -0.22 4.05
CA ARG A 33 -19.85 -0.43 4.50
C ARG A 33 -20.52 0.91 4.72
N LEU A 34 -21.76 1.00 4.25
CA LEU A 34 -22.68 2.06 4.59
C LEU A 34 -23.72 1.49 5.56
N ILE A 35 -23.87 2.11 6.71
CA ILE A 35 -24.80 1.69 7.76
C ILE A 35 -25.83 2.80 7.93
N SER A 36 -27.11 2.44 7.86
CA SER A 36 -28.23 3.35 8.08
C SER A 36 -29.32 2.65 8.88
N GLY A 37 -29.59 3.13 10.10
CA GLY A 37 -30.49 2.48 11.03
C GLY A 37 -30.07 1.02 11.30
N SER A 38 -30.98 0.07 11.07
CA SER A 38 -30.73 -1.37 11.20
C SER A 38 -30.17 -2.02 9.92
N SER A 39 -29.96 -1.25 8.85
CA SER A 39 -29.46 -1.78 7.57
C SER A 39 -27.96 -1.52 7.40
N SER A 40 -27.27 -2.49 6.81
CA SER A 40 -25.87 -2.37 6.41
C SER A 40 -25.69 -2.90 4.99
N GLN A 41 -25.00 -2.12 4.16
CA GLN A 41 -24.68 -2.48 2.77
C GLN A 41 -23.17 -2.54 2.60
N SER A 42 -22.65 -3.68 2.11
CA SER A 42 -21.25 -3.83 1.69
C SER A 42 -21.07 -3.38 0.24
N LEU A 43 -19.99 -2.64 -0.02
CA LEU A 43 -19.85 -1.82 -1.23
C LEU A 43 -18.80 -2.25 -2.28
N PRO A 44 -18.05 -3.37 -2.18
CA PRO A 44 -17.38 -3.90 -3.38
C PRO A 44 -18.37 -4.48 -4.42
N GLY A 45 -19.63 -4.75 -4.03
CA GLY A 45 -20.69 -5.31 -4.89
C GLY A 45 -21.89 -4.39 -5.16
N GLY A 46 -21.79 -3.11 -4.82
CA GLY A 46 -22.85 -2.10 -4.98
C GLY A 46 -22.52 -1.05 -6.05
N ARG A 47 -23.50 -0.20 -6.40
CA ARG A 47 -23.42 0.88 -7.42
C ARG A 47 -22.32 1.90 -7.09
N PHE A 48 -21.12 1.60 -7.56
CA PHE A 48 -19.94 2.45 -7.52
C PHE A 48 -19.86 3.24 -8.83
N TYR A 49 -19.85 4.56 -8.76
CA TYR A 49 -19.76 5.42 -9.94
C TYR A 49 -18.40 6.08 -9.99
N THR A 50 -17.54 5.63 -10.90
CA THR A 50 -16.28 6.31 -11.16
C THR A 50 -16.55 7.67 -11.77
N LEU A 51 -16.09 8.74 -11.10
CA LEU A 51 -16.11 10.10 -11.66
C LEU A 51 -14.87 10.39 -12.50
N SER A 52 -13.72 9.92 -12.01
CA SER A 52 -12.42 10.14 -12.63
C SER A 52 -11.48 8.97 -12.35
N GLY A 53 -10.50 8.81 -13.23
CA GLY A 53 -9.50 7.76 -13.13
C GLY A 53 -10.10 6.37 -13.31
N SER A 54 -9.44 5.38 -12.73
CA SER A 54 -9.85 3.98 -12.85
C SER A 54 -9.76 3.28 -11.51
N TRP A 55 -10.80 2.51 -11.20
CA TRP A 55 -10.88 1.70 -10.01
C TRP A 55 -10.95 0.23 -10.37
N SER A 56 -10.27 -0.61 -9.61
CA SER A 56 -10.28 -2.05 -9.81
C SER A 56 -10.17 -2.77 -8.47
N THR A 57 -10.71 -3.98 -8.40
CA THR A 57 -10.48 -4.87 -7.26
C THR A 57 -9.28 -5.74 -7.57
N ASN A 58 -8.28 -5.75 -6.70
CA ASN A 58 -7.09 -6.58 -6.88
C ASN A 58 -7.32 -8.04 -6.47
N ALA A 59 -6.31 -8.90 -6.64
CA ALA A 59 -6.40 -10.33 -6.30
C ALA A 59 -6.64 -10.62 -4.80
N ARG A 60 -6.44 -9.64 -3.92
CA ARG A 60 -6.71 -9.72 -2.48
C ARG A 60 -8.12 -9.23 -2.11
N GLY A 61 -8.94 -8.85 -3.07
CA GLY A 61 -10.27 -8.29 -2.83
C GLY A 61 -10.25 -6.83 -2.34
N GLU A 62 -9.14 -6.13 -2.53
CA GLU A 62 -8.97 -4.73 -2.10
C GLU A 62 -9.28 -3.79 -3.28
N LEU A 63 -10.01 -2.72 -3.00
CA LEU A 63 -10.40 -1.72 -4.00
C LEU A 63 -9.27 -0.69 -4.17
N GLU A 64 -8.67 -0.67 -5.36
CA GLU A 64 -7.55 0.20 -5.70
C GLU A 64 -7.95 1.22 -6.77
N GLY A 65 -7.60 2.48 -6.55
CA GLY A 65 -7.68 3.55 -7.53
C GLY A 65 -6.31 3.90 -8.09
N ASN A 66 -6.25 4.35 -9.34
CA ASN A 66 -5.07 5.05 -9.84
C ASN A 66 -4.92 6.44 -9.16
N PRO A 67 -3.75 7.10 -9.25
CA PRO A 67 -3.62 8.49 -8.83
C PRO A 67 -4.75 9.36 -9.39
N ASP A 68 -5.26 10.28 -8.58
CA ASP A 68 -6.37 11.20 -8.90
C ASP A 68 -7.72 10.51 -9.25
N SER A 69 -7.84 9.21 -8.96
CA SER A 69 -9.11 8.51 -9.16
C SER A 69 -10.11 8.88 -8.09
N ASN A 70 -11.33 9.18 -8.51
CA ASN A 70 -12.44 9.49 -7.63
C ASN A 70 -13.66 8.65 -8.03
N ALA A 71 -14.39 8.19 -7.03
CA ALA A 71 -15.63 7.49 -7.23
C ALA A 71 -16.65 7.85 -6.15
N GLN A 72 -17.91 7.76 -6.53
CA GLN A 72 -19.05 8.08 -5.70
C GLN A 72 -19.89 6.85 -5.43
N ILE A 73 -20.56 6.91 -4.29
CA ILE A 73 -21.57 5.95 -3.88
C ILE A 73 -22.85 6.73 -3.66
N GLY A 74 -23.86 6.42 -4.46
CA GLY A 74 -25.18 7.05 -4.31
C GLY A 74 -25.88 6.52 -3.06
N VAL A 75 -26.31 7.42 -2.18
CA VAL A 75 -27.08 7.10 -0.96
C VAL A 75 -28.43 7.78 -1.01
N ALA A 76 -29.43 7.26 -0.31
CA ALA A 76 -30.74 7.90 -0.24
C ALA A 76 -30.64 9.27 0.47
N PRO A 77 -31.32 10.32 -0.01
CA PRO A 77 -31.28 11.62 0.64
C PRO A 77 -31.99 11.61 2.01
N GLY A 78 -31.55 12.47 2.93
CA GLY A 78 -32.27 12.77 4.18
C GLY A 78 -32.06 11.80 5.35
N GLY A 79 -31.11 10.87 5.26
CA GLY A 79 -30.78 9.91 6.33
C GLY A 79 -29.49 10.26 7.08
N SER A 80 -29.35 9.72 8.30
CA SER A 80 -28.06 9.62 8.98
C SER A 80 -27.35 8.33 8.54
N TYR A 81 -26.06 8.46 8.25
CA TYR A 81 -25.25 7.38 7.74
C TYR A 81 -23.96 7.26 8.53
N THR A 82 -23.56 6.02 8.81
CA THR A 82 -22.22 5.70 9.27
C THR A 82 -21.48 5.02 8.13
N ILE A 83 -20.31 5.56 7.79
CA ILE A 83 -19.41 4.94 6.83
C ILE A 83 -18.31 4.25 7.62
N GLN A 84 -18.13 2.96 7.33
CA GLN A 84 -17.00 2.18 7.84
C GLN A 84 -16.19 1.72 6.65
N ALA A 85 -14.89 1.92 6.69
CA ALA A 85 -13.98 1.45 5.67
C ALA A 85 -12.59 1.27 6.28
N ASP A 86 -11.86 0.30 5.78
CA ASP A 86 -10.48 0.04 6.17
C ASP A 86 -9.56 0.52 5.06
N LEU A 87 -8.78 1.55 5.37
CA LEU A 87 -7.74 2.06 4.48
C LEU A 87 -6.46 1.25 4.69
N LEU A 88 -6.07 0.51 3.67
CA LEU A 88 -4.82 -0.23 3.61
C LEU A 88 -3.80 0.60 2.85
N ARG A 89 -2.66 0.89 3.50
CA ARG A 89 -1.48 1.51 2.88
C ARG A 89 -1.82 2.86 2.26
N GLY A 90 -2.41 3.74 3.06
CA GLY A 90 -2.85 5.08 2.65
C GLY A 90 -1.71 6.07 2.37
N ASP A 91 -0.77 5.70 1.51
CA ASP A 91 0.26 6.61 1.03
C ASP A 91 -0.39 7.72 0.18
N GLY A 92 0.06 8.96 0.40
CA GLY A 92 -0.53 10.16 -0.18
C GLY A 92 -1.88 10.54 0.43
N THR A 93 -2.53 11.54 -0.17
CA THR A 93 -3.86 11.99 0.26
C THR A 93 -4.92 11.02 -0.25
N GLN A 94 -5.53 10.28 0.68
CA GLN A 94 -6.69 9.41 0.45
C GLN A 94 -7.89 10.05 1.13
N GLY A 95 -9.12 9.73 0.75
CA GLY A 95 -10.23 10.25 1.54
C GLY A 95 -11.62 9.86 1.08
N ILE A 96 -12.60 10.32 1.86
CA ILE A 96 -14.01 10.11 1.61
C ILE A 96 -14.66 11.47 1.41
N VAL A 97 -15.33 11.67 0.28
CA VAL A 97 -16.13 12.87 0.03
C VAL A 97 -17.56 12.64 0.51
N LEU A 98 -18.08 13.55 1.31
CA LEU A 98 -19.39 13.52 1.91
C LEU A 98 -20.26 14.67 1.40
N GLY A 99 -21.57 14.44 1.33
CA GLY A 99 -22.56 15.49 1.10
C GLY A 99 -22.48 16.16 -0.27
N LEU A 100 -22.02 15.44 -1.31
CA LEU A 100 -21.96 15.96 -2.67
C LEU A 100 -23.35 16.38 -3.17
N ASN A 101 -23.50 17.67 -3.46
CA ASN A 101 -24.71 18.23 -4.04
C ASN A 101 -24.71 18.13 -5.58
N ASN A 102 -25.79 18.59 -6.22
CA ASN A 102 -25.93 18.59 -7.69
C ASN A 102 -24.88 19.45 -8.42
N SER A 103 -24.16 20.31 -7.70
CA SER A 103 -23.07 21.15 -8.22
C SER A 103 -21.69 20.55 -7.92
N ASN A 104 -21.61 19.28 -7.50
CA ASN A 104 -20.37 18.61 -7.08
C ASN A 104 -19.63 19.29 -5.93
N HIS A 105 -20.35 19.99 -5.05
CA HIS A 105 -19.78 20.57 -3.83
C HIS A 105 -20.09 19.65 -2.65
N GLY A 106 -19.10 19.46 -1.79
CA GLY A 106 -19.23 18.67 -0.58
C GLY A 106 -18.04 18.88 0.34
N THR A 107 -17.81 17.91 1.20
CA THR A 107 -16.72 17.96 2.18
C THR A 107 -15.85 16.73 2.03
N LEU A 108 -14.54 16.90 1.89
CA LEU A 108 -13.57 15.82 1.83
C LEU A 108 -12.99 15.57 3.23
N LEU A 109 -13.12 14.34 3.72
CA LEU A 109 -12.29 13.83 4.81
C LEU A 109 -11.03 13.23 4.20
N ALA A 110 -9.93 13.98 4.22
CA ALA A 110 -8.64 13.49 3.78
C ALA A 110 -7.94 12.77 4.94
N VAL A 111 -7.45 11.57 4.66
CA VAL A 111 -6.61 10.74 5.51
C VAL A 111 -5.24 10.66 4.85
N ARG A 112 -4.23 11.08 5.57
CA ARG A 112 -2.83 11.05 5.13
C ARG A 112 -2.07 10.16 6.09
N MET A 113 -1.52 9.06 5.58
CA MET A 113 -0.63 8.22 6.40
C MET A 113 0.83 8.68 6.28
N ASP A 114 1.12 9.56 5.32
CA ASP A 114 2.44 10.11 5.08
C ASP A 114 2.82 11.21 6.06
N ALA A 115 1.86 12.10 6.33
CA ALA A 115 1.82 12.94 7.50
C ALA A 115 0.60 12.48 8.30
N PRO A 116 0.76 11.62 9.33
CA PRO A 116 -0.34 10.88 9.97
C PRO A 116 -1.36 11.82 10.57
N ASP A 117 -2.34 12.20 9.75
CA ASP A 117 -3.39 13.13 10.09
C ASP A 117 -4.65 12.88 9.28
N MET A 118 -5.72 13.46 9.79
CA MET A 118 -7.03 13.44 9.19
C MET A 118 -7.55 14.87 9.17
N THR A 119 -7.77 15.40 7.98
CA THR A 119 -8.11 16.81 7.77
C THR A 119 -9.34 16.93 6.89
N TRP A 120 -10.25 17.83 7.28
CA TRP A 120 -11.45 18.17 6.54
C TRP A 120 -11.18 19.34 5.61
N PHE A 121 -11.63 19.19 4.36
CA PHE A 121 -11.53 20.20 3.33
C PHE A 121 -12.90 20.45 2.68
N ASP A 122 -13.11 21.69 2.27
CA ASP A 122 -14.12 21.98 1.25
C ASP A 122 -13.71 21.27 -0.05
N TYR A 123 -14.69 20.70 -0.73
CA TYR A 123 -14.47 19.95 -1.97
C TYR A 123 -15.39 20.47 -3.07
N SER A 124 -14.83 20.74 -4.25
CA SER A 124 -15.60 21.18 -5.42
C SER A 124 -14.98 20.65 -6.70
N ASN A 125 -15.81 20.03 -7.56
CA ASN A 125 -15.46 19.71 -8.94
C ASN A 125 -14.13 18.95 -9.13
N GLY A 126 -13.85 17.95 -8.30
CA GLY A 126 -12.58 17.20 -8.42
C GLY A 126 -11.47 17.72 -7.50
N ILE A 127 -11.62 18.92 -6.94
CA ILE A 127 -10.52 19.68 -6.33
C ILE A 127 -10.77 19.87 -4.84
N GLN A 128 -9.72 19.65 -4.05
CA GLN A 128 -9.64 20.01 -2.64
C GLN A 128 -9.41 21.53 -2.50
N LEU A 129 -10.25 22.20 -1.73
CA LEU A 129 -10.16 23.63 -1.47
C LEU A 129 -9.57 23.88 -0.06
N THR A 130 -10.23 24.72 0.74
CA THR A 130 -9.74 25.17 2.05
C THR A 130 -9.93 24.10 3.12
N SER A 131 -8.92 23.88 3.97
CA SER A 131 -9.05 23.07 5.18
C SER A 131 -9.74 23.85 6.29
N PHE A 132 -10.60 23.21 7.08
CA PHE A 132 -11.27 23.87 8.21
C PHE A 132 -11.19 23.12 9.54
N GLN A 133 -10.83 21.84 9.56
CA GLN A 133 -10.65 21.08 10.80
C GLN A 133 -9.70 19.90 10.57
N GLY A 134 -9.00 19.45 11.61
CA GLY A 134 -8.19 18.23 11.52
C GLY A 134 -7.79 17.68 12.87
N THR A 135 -7.25 16.46 12.85
CA THR A 135 -6.71 15.75 14.00
C THR A 135 -5.53 14.91 13.57
N LEU A 136 -4.56 14.70 14.47
CA LEU A 136 -3.45 13.79 14.23
C LEU A 136 -3.90 12.34 14.38
N LEU A 137 -3.35 11.45 13.56
CA LEU A 137 -3.53 10.01 13.65
C LEU A 137 -2.40 9.41 14.47
N HIS A 138 -2.76 8.59 15.45
CA HIS A 138 -1.79 7.81 16.21
C HIS A 138 -1.50 6.52 15.45
N VAL A 139 -0.41 6.52 14.69
CA VAL A 139 0.07 5.34 13.94
C VAL A 139 1.17 4.67 14.74
N GLY A 140 1.08 3.35 14.90
CA GLY A 140 2.13 2.58 15.58
C GLY A 140 3.48 2.64 14.83
N PRO A 141 4.61 2.39 15.52
CA PRO A 141 5.94 2.51 14.91
C PRO A 141 6.22 1.45 13.84
N VAL A 142 5.61 0.26 13.95
CA VAL A 142 5.84 -0.86 13.02
C VAL A 142 5.34 -0.55 11.60
N PRO A 143 4.08 -0.09 11.38
CA PRO A 143 3.62 0.35 10.06
C PRO A 143 4.47 1.46 9.44
N MET A 144 4.99 2.39 10.24
CA MET A 144 5.86 3.46 9.75
C MET A 144 7.20 2.91 9.26
N LEU A 145 7.83 2.00 10.02
CA LEU A 145 9.08 1.35 9.62
C LEU A 145 8.91 0.51 8.34
N GLN A 146 7.81 -0.24 8.22
CA GLN A 146 7.50 -1.02 7.02
C GLN A 146 7.34 -0.14 5.78
N ARG A 147 6.75 1.05 5.95
CA ARG A 147 6.61 2.04 4.89
C ARG A 147 7.95 2.65 4.49
N ASP A 148 8.76 3.07 5.45
CA ASP A 148 10.08 3.64 5.18
C ASP A 148 10.99 2.64 4.46
N LEU A 149 10.97 1.38 4.91
CA LEU A 149 11.66 0.28 4.22
C LEU A 149 11.13 0.09 2.81
N ARG A 150 9.82 0.18 2.56
CA ARG A 150 9.25 0.08 1.22
C ARG A 150 9.70 1.23 0.31
N LEU A 151 9.68 2.47 0.79
CA LEU A 151 10.14 3.63 0.04
C LEU A 151 11.64 3.52 -0.28
N LEU A 152 12.42 3.02 0.68
CA LEU A 152 13.86 2.80 0.52
C LEU A 152 14.16 1.65 -0.47
N LEU A 153 13.35 0.59 -0.48
CA LEU A 153 13.49 -0.54 -1.40
C LEU A 153 12.94 -0.27 -2.80
N GLY A 154 11.90 0.57 -2.94
CA GLY A 154 11.37 1.02 -4.23
C GLY A 154 12.36 1.88 -5.02
N ASN A 155 13.30 2.51 -4.32
CA ASN A 155 14.46 3.14 -4.93
C ASN A 155 15.57 2.10 -5.15
N TYR A 156 15.72 1.60 -6.38
CA TYR A 156 16.70 0.58 -6.76
C TYR A 156 18.13 0.89 -6.27
N ILE A 157 18.54 2.17 -6.24
CA ILE A 157 19.86 2.59 -5.76
C ILE A 157 19.96 2.37 -4.23
N ALA A 158 18.93 2.74 -3.48
CA ALA A 158 18.92 2.55 -2.04
C ALA A 158 18.73 1.07 -1.65
N ALA A 159 17.98 0.28 -2.43
CA ALA A 159 17.89 -1.17 -2.27
C ALA A 159 19.25 -1.85 -2.47
N LEU A 160 19.99 -1.46 -3.52
CA LEU A 160 21.35 -1.95 -3.75
C LEU A 160 22.31 -1.54 -2.62
N LEU A 161 22.21 -0.30 -2.13
CA LEU A 161 23.01 0.16 -0.99
C LEU A 161 22.68 -0.61 0.29
N LEU A 162 21.40 -0.91 0.55
CA LEU A 162 20.99 -1.73 1.68
C LEU A 162 21.53 -3.16 1.58
N ILE A 163 21.47 -3.78 0.40
CA ILE A 163 22.05 -5.11 0.18
C ILE A 163 23.57 -5.05 0.39
N ALA A 164 24.22 -4.01 -0.14
CA ALA A 164 25.65 -3.80 0.05
C ALA A 164 26.04 -3.55 1.51
N LEU A 165 25.16 -2.94 2.32
CA LEU A 165 25.33 -2.72 3.76
C LEU A 165 24.95 -3.94 4.61
N ALA A 166 24.01 -4.77 4.16
CA ALA A 166 23.59 -5.97 4.86
C ALA A 166 24.73 -6.98 4.98
N ILE A 167 25.60 -7.07 3.96
CA ILE A 167 26.78 -7.95 3.96
C ILE A 167 27.77 -7.59 5.08
N PRO A 168 28.31 -6.36 5.19
CA PRO A 168 29.22 -5.99 6.27
C PRO A 168 28.52 -6.02 7.63
N LEU A 169 27.23 -5.62 7.71
CA LEU A 169 26.48 -5.69 8.97
C LEU A 169 26.34 -7.14 9.46
N TYR A 170 26.03 -8.08 8.56
CA TYR A 170 25.98 -9.51 8.86
C TYR A 170 27.35 -10.04 9.33
N LEU A 171 28.44 -9.64 8.67
CA LEU A 171 29.79 -10.05 9.06
C LEU A 171 30.16 -9.52 10.46
N VAL A 172 29.83 -8.26 10.75
CA VAL A 172 30.05 -7.66 12.07
C VAL A 172 29.20 -8.37 13.13
N LEU A 173 27.92 -8.62 12.84
CA LEU A 173 27.03 -9.34 13.76
C LEU A 173 27.54 -10.76 14.03
N LYS A 174 28.01 -11.45 12.99
CA LYS A 174 28.61 -12.79 13.07
C LYS A 174 29.87 -12.80 13.94
N VAL A 175 30.76 -11.82 13.77
CA VAL A 175 31.97 -11.67 14.61
C VAL A 175 31.59 -11.37 16.06
N LEU A 176 30.61 -10.50 16.29
CA LEU A 176 30.12 -10.18 17.63
C LEU A 176 29.45 -11.38 18.30
N LEU A 177 28.65 -12.17 17.58
CA LEU A 177 28.03 -13.41 18.06
C LEU A 177 29.07 -14.49 18.37
N ALA A 178 30.10 -14.62 17.52
CA ALA A 178 31.23 -15.51 17.77
C ALA A 178 32.05 -15.07 18.99
N ALA A 179 32.26 -13.76 19.18
CA ALA A 179 32.93 -13.20 20.34
C ALA A 179 32.08 -13.30 21.63
N ALA A 180 30.75 -13.30 21.50
CA ALA A 180 29.81 -13.46 22.61
C ALA A 180 29.61 -14.93 23.04
N GLY A 181 30.35 -15.88 22.46
CA GLY A 181 30.41 -17.27 22.94
C GLY A 181 29.23 -18.17 22.52
N GLY A 182 28.44 -17.77 21.52
CA GLY A 182 27.30 -18.54 21.05
C GLY A 182 27.53 -19.28 19.73
N GLY A 183 27.87 -20.57 19.80
CA GLY A 183 27.41 -21.56 18.81
C GLY A 183 28.44 -22.13 17.81
N ASN A 184 28.82 -23.39 18.08
CA ASN A 184 29.36 -24.44 17.20
C ASN A 184 29.98 -24.02 15.85
N SER A 185 31.30 -24.19 15.78
CA SER A 185 32.17 -24.11 14.60
C SER A 185 31.72 -24.89 13.36
N ASP A 186 30.78 -25.82 13.48
CA ASP A 186 30.32 -26.68 12.40
C ASP A 186 29.36 -25.99 11.42
N GLU A 187 28.56 -25.01 11.86
CA GLU A 187 27.68 -24.26 10.95
C GLU A 187 28.42 -23.17 10.17
N LEU A 188 29.50 -22.61 10.74
CA LEU A 188 30.38 -21.66 10.05
C LEU A 188 31.07 -22.28 8.83
N ASN A 189 31.53 -23.53 8.97
CA ASN A 189 32.22 -24.26 7.90
C ASN A 189 31.28 -24.67 6.75
N ARG A 190 29.99 -24.91 7.02
CA ARG A 190 28.99 -25.24 5.97
C ARG A 190 28.69 -24.06 5.04
N VAL A 191 28.73 -22.83 5.55
CA VAL A 191 28.45 -21.63 4.76
C VAL A 191 29.66 -21.20 3.94
N GLU A 192 30.88 -21.37 4.47
CA GLU A 192 32.13 -21.11 3.72
C GLU A 192 32.24 -22.01 2.48
N HIS A 193 31.76 -23.25 2.60
CA HIS A 193 31.72 -24.21 1.51
C HIS A 193 30.68 -23.87 0.41
N LEU A 194 29.66 -23.07 0.72
CA LEU A 194 28.64 -22.59 -0.24
C LEU A 194 29.07 -21.32 -0.99
N LEU A 195 29.97 -20.52 -0.42
CA LEU A 195 30.48 -19.28 -1.04
C LEU A 195 31.71 -19.52 -1.93
N HIS A 196 32.38 -20.66 -1.78
CA HIS A 196 33.48 -21.09 -2.66
C HIS A 196 33.18 -22.45 -3.32
N PRO A 197 32.29 -22.52 -4.33
CA PRO A 197 32.27 -23.68 -5.19
C PRO A 197 33.57 -23.67 -6.00
N ARG A 198 34.36 -24.74 -5.88
CA ARG A 198 35.60 -25.00 -6.62
C ARG A 198 35.49 -24.52 -8.07
N LEU A 199 36.19 -23.44 -8.40
CA LEU A 199 36.30 -22.90 -9.76
C LEU A 199 37.65 -23.22 -10.41
N LEU A 200 38.47 -24.11 -9.84
CA LEU A 200 39.77 -24.48 -10.40
C LEU A 200 40.10 -25.94 -10.07
N ASP A 201 39.43 -26.87 -10.75
CA ASP A 201 40.01 -28.18 -11.11
C ASP A 201 39.72 -28.38 -12.60
N GLY A 202 40.59 -27.78 -13.41
CA GLY A 202 40.69 -27.88 -14.87
C GLY A 202 42.11 -27.54 -15.26
#